data_AF-A0A6J1X767-F1
#
_entry.id   AF-A0A6J1X767-F1
#
_cell.length_a   1.000
_cell.length_b   1.000
_cell.length_c   1.000
_cell.angle_alpha   90.00
_cell.angle_beta   90.00
_cell.angle_gamma   90.00
#
_symmetry.space_group_name_H-M   'P 1'
#
loop_
_entity.id
_entity.type
_entity.pdbx_description
1 polymer ?
#
loop_
_entity_poly.entity_id
_entity_poly.type
_entity_poly.pdbx_seq_one_letter_code
_entity_poly.pdbx_strand_id
1 'polypeptide(L)'
;MNLFLFFFRKVYPVIILGKASLGWDVKYMRNNYKLIASLGVLPWAAEVFILAVLVNLLLDFPWLWGFLLGSIYASVSCAVIMPSVIKHNKLAGGKRNWTQLICTAGGIDTALSVGVYGLIYSFIFYDTNDIYRYTKRGKELTD
;
A
#
# COMPACT_ATOMS: atom_id res chain seq x y z
N MET A 1 -27.28 2.37 -12.72
CA MET A 1 -26.83 2.19 -11.31
C MET A 1 -25.35 1.85 -11.18
N ASN A 2 -24.77 0.98 -12.04
CA ASN A 2 -23.36 0.55 -11.94
C ASN A 2 -22.29 1.64 -12.21
N LEU A 3 -22.56 2.59 -13.11
CA LEU A 3 -21.60 3.66 -13.45
C LEU A 3 -21.31 4.59 -12.25
N PHE A 4 -22.35 4.90 -11.47
CA PHE A 4 -22.25 5.75 -10.29
C PHE A 4 -21.35 5.10 -9.23
N LEU A 5 -21.56 3.81 -8.92
CA LEU A 5 -20.74 3.05 -7.97
C LEU A 5 -19.25 3.01 -8.35
N PHE A 6 -18.93 2.89 -9.63
CA PHE A 6 -17.54 2.90 -10.10
C PHE A 6 -16.87 4.26 -9.87
N PHE A 7 -17.61 5.35 -10.07
CA PHE A 7 -17.12 6.70 -9.84
C PHE A 7 -16.84 6.96 -8.36
N PHE A 8 -17.77 6.59 -7.45
CA PHE A 8 -17.54 6.75 -6.00
C PHE A 8 -16.36 5.94 -5.51
N ARG A 9 -16.12 4.75 -6.05
CA ARG A 9 -15.01 3.90 -5.59
C ARG A 9 -13.64 4.52 -5.85
N LYS A 10 -13.50 5.37 -6.88
CA LYS A 10 -12.27 6.11 -7.17
C LYS A 10 -12.16 7.42 -6.40
N VAL A 11 -13.27 8.12 -6.20
CA VAL A 11 -13.29 9.47 -5.59
C VAL A 11 -13.32 9.43 -4.07
N TYR A 12 -13.99 8.43 -3.48
CA TYR A 12 -14.17 8.31 -2.03
C TYR A 12 -12.84 8.27 -1.24
N PRO A 13 -11.81 7.48 -1.61
CA PRO A 13 -10.54 7.44 -0.88
C PRO A 13 -9.84 8.79 -0.84
N VAL A 14 -9.92 9.56 -1.93
CA VAL A 14 -9.31 10.90 -2.04
C VAL A 14 -10.01 11.87 -1.09
N ILE A 15 -11.34 11.83 -1.02
CA ILE A 15 -12.11 12.71 -0.14
C ILE A 15 -11.88 12.36 1.33
N ILE A 16 -11.89 11.07 1.70
CA ILE A 16 -11.74 10.67 3.11
C ILE A 16 -10.33 10.94 3.64
N LEU A 17 -9.29 10.65 2.85
CA LEU A 17 -7.90 10.97 3.20
C LEU A 17 -7.66 12.48 3.23
N GLY A 18 -8.22 13.21 2.25
CA GLY A 18 -8.18 14.66 2.21
C GLY A 18 -8.75 15.28 3.50
N LYS A 19 -9.99 14.93 3.85
CA LYS A 19 -10.63 15.43 5.08
C LYS A 19 -9.87 15.05 6.35
N ALA A 20 -9.28 13.85 6.41
CA ALA A 20 -8.48 13.44 7.57
C ALA A 20 -7.21 14.28 7.73
N SER A 21 -6.57 14.68 6.63
CA SER A 21 -5.31 15.42 6.65
C SER A 21 -5.42 16.89 7.10
N LEU A 22 -6.59 17.53 6.90
CA LEU A 22 -6.82 18.93 7.28
C LEU A 22 -6.82 19.16 8.79
N GLY A 23 -7.09 18.14 9.60
CA GLY A 23 -7.14 18.24 11.06
C GLY A 23 -5.81 18.02 11.78
N TRP A 24 -4.69 17.89 11.05
CA TRP A 24 -3.41 17.46 11.62
C TRP A 24 -2.45 18.60 11.98
N ASP A 25 -1.74 18.44 13.10
CA ASP A 25 -0.64 19.31 13.50
C ASP A 25 0.60 19.06 12.64
N VAL A 26 0.86 19.99 11.72
CA VAL A 26 1.99 19.92 10.77
C VAL A 26 3.35 20.04 11.48
N LYS A 27 3.44 20.76 12.60
CA LYS A 27 4.71 20.93 13.34
C LYS A 27 5.12 19.60 13.97
N TYR A 28 4.17 18.87 14.55
CA TYR A 28 4.42 17.55 15.14
C TYR A 28 4.88 16.53 14.07
N MET A 29 4.24 16.51 12.89
CA MET A 29 4.63 15.61 11.80
C MET A 29 6.01 15.94 11.25
N ARG A 30 6.31 17.23 11.05
CA ARG A 30 7.64 17.65 10.57
C ARG A 30 8.75 17.26 11.54
N ASN A 31 8.50 17.26 12.84
CA ASN A 31 9.50 16.86 13.81
C ASN A 31 9.72 15.33 13.84
N ASN A 32 8.71 14.54 13.48
CA ASN A 32 8.73 13.07 13.59
C ASN A 32 8.61 12.35 12.23
N TYR A 33 8.88 13.04 11.11
CA TYR A 33 8.66 12.51 9.76
C TYR A 33 9.41 11.20 9.49
N LYS A 34 10.65 11.06 10.01
CA LYS A 34 11.44 9.84 9.85
C LYS A 34 10.79 8.65 10.54
N LEU A 35 10.23 8.86 11.74
CA LEU A 35 9.55 7.81 12.49
C LEU A 35 8.26 7.39 11.77
N ILE A 36 7.47 8.37 11.30
CA ILE A 36 6.23 8.11 10.56
C ILE A 36 6.50 7.33 9.27
N ALA A 37 7.50 7.76 8.50
CA ALA A 37 7.88 7.09 7.25
C ALA A 37 8.47 5.70 7.51
N SER A 38 9.35 5.56 8.50
CA SER A 38 9.95 4.26 8.85
C SER A 38 8.88 3.27 9.34
N LEU A 39 7.91 3.74 10.13
CA LEU A 39 6.83 2.90 10.66
C LEU A 39 5.83 2.48 9.57
N GLY A 40 5.64 3.28 8.51
CA GLY A 40 4.78 2.92 7.39
C GLY A 40 5.48 2.04 6.34
N VAL A 41 6.74 2.36 6.01
CA VAL A 41 7.42 1.76 4.84
C VAL A 41 8.21 0.49 5.17
N LEU A 42 8.89 0.43 6.32
CA LEU A 42 9.68 -0.76 6.67
C LEU A 42 8.83 -2.02 6.86
N PRO A 43 7.78 -2.03 7.70
CA PRO A 43 6.99 -3.24 7.90
C PRO A 43 6.27 -3.64 6.61
N TRP A 44 5.73 -2.66 5.88
CA TRP A 44 5.13 -2.89 4.57
C TRP A 44 6.08 -3.57 3.58
N ALA A 45 7.30 -3.02 3.42
CA ALA A 45 8.29 -3.59 2.49
C ALA A 45 8.70 -5.01 2.88
N ALA A 46 8.84 -5.28 4.19
CA ALA A 46 9.14 -6.62 4.68
C ALA A 46 8.01 -7.61 4.39
N GLU A 47 6.75 -7.22 4.63
CA GLU A 47 5.58 -8.07 4.35
C GLU A 47 5.44 -8.37 2.85
N VAL A 48 5.59 -7.35 1.99
CA VAL A 48 5.55 -7.52 0.53
C VAL A 48 6.66 -8.48 0.06
N PHE A 49 7.89 -8.33 0.58
CA PHE A 49 9.01 -9.18 0.21
C PHE A 49 8.79 -10.64 0.63
N ILE A 50 8.35 -10.87 1.87
CA ILE A 50 8.05 -12.21 2.38
C ILE A 50 6.95 -12.86 1.55
N LEU A 51 5.88 -12.12 1.21
CA LEU A 51 4.80 -12.64 0.38
C LEU A 51 5.25 -12.94 -1.04
N ALA A 52 6.10 -12.11 -1.64
CA ALA A 52 6.64 -12.37 -2.97
C ALA A 52 7.44 -13.69 -3.00
N VAL A 53 8.25 -13.94 -1.97
CA VAL A 53 9.00 -15.19 -1.80
C VAL A 53 8.06 -16.38 -1.58
N LEU A 54 7.05 -16.24 -0.70
CA LEU A 54 6.09 -17.32 -0.41
C LEU A 54 5.23 -17.68 -1.63
N VAL A 55 4.77 -16.69 -2.40
CA VAL A 55 3.99 -16.94 -3.63
C VAL A 55 4.83 -17.66 -4.68
N ASN A 56 6.12 -17.30 -4.81
CA ASN A 56 7.01 -18.00 -5.73
C ASN A 56 7.30 -19.44 -5.29
N LEU A 57 7.47 -19.68 -3.98
CA LEU A 57 7.80 -21.01 -3.46
C LEU A 57 6.60 -21.96 -3.32
N LEU A 58 5.42 -21.46 -2.93
CA LEU A 58 4.24 -22.31 -2.69
C LEU A 58 3.35 -22.49 -3.93
N LEU A 59 3.25 -21.47 -4.79
CA LEU A 59 2.31 -21.46 -5.92
C LEU A 59 2.99 -21.56 -7.29
N ASP A 60 4.34 -21.60 -7.35
CA ASP A 60 5.14 -21.55 -8.59
C ASP A 60 4.79 -20.35 -9.49
N PHE A 61 4.19 -19.30 -8.91
CA PHE A 61 3.76 -18.12 -9.65
C PHE A 61 4.96 -17.18 -9.91
N PRO A 62 4.95 -16.43 -11.03
CA PRO A 62 6.01 -15.47 -11.33
C PRO A 62 6.12 -14.40 -10.24
N TRP A 63 7.36 -13.97 -9.94
CA TRP A 63 7.67 -12.95 -8.94
C TRP A 63 6.81 -11.68 -9.05
N LEU A 64 6.49 -11.23 -10.27
CA LEU A 64 5.61 -10.07 -10.49
C LEU A 64 4.21 -10.23 -9.89
N TRP A 65 3.63 -11.44 -9.97
CA TRP A 65 2.33 -11.72 -9.37
C TRP A 65 2.43 -11.77 -7.84
N GLY A 66 3.54 -12.28 -7.31
CA GLY A 66 3.86 -12.24 -5.88
C GLY A 66 3.92 -10.81 -5.34
N PHE A 67 4.63 -9.90 -6.02
CA PHE A 67 4.67 -8.49 -5.65
C PHE A 67 3.32 -7.78 -5.81
N LEU A 68 2.55 -8.11 -6.84
CA LEU A 68 1.20 -7.56 -7.05
C LEU A 68 0.26 -7.95 -5.89
N LEU A 69 0.24 -9.23 -5.52
CA LEU A 69 -0.57 -9.75 -4.42
C LEU A 69 -0.09 -9.24 -3.06
N GLY A 70 1.23 -9.21 -2.85
CA GLY A 70 1.85 -8.68 -1.64
C GLY A 70 1.50 -7.21 -1.41
N SER A 71 1.51 -6.39 -2.46
CA SER A 71 1.17 -4.97 -2.37
C SER A 71 -0.29 -4.70 -1.98
N ILE A 72 -1.21 -5.63 -2.26
CA ILE A 72 -2.61 -5.50 -1.80
C ILE A 72 -2.74 -5.96 -0.35
N TYR A 73 -2.04 -7.05 0.00
CA TYR A 73 -2.14 -7.68 1.31
C TYR A 73 -1.48 -6.86 2.42
N ALA A 74 -0.32 -6.25 2.15
CA ALA A 74 0.45 -5.48 3.12
C ALA A 74 -0.21 -4.14 3.50
N SER A 75 -1.28 -3.73 2.82
CA SER A 75 -1.98 -2.48 3.10
C SER A 75 -2.78 -2.55 4.41
N VAL A 76 -2.44 -1.68 5.36
CA VAL A 76 -3.05 -1.62 6.68
C VAL A 76 -4.24 -0.66 6.70
N SER A 77 -5.37 -1.10 7.25
CA SER A 77 -6.56 -0.26 7.40
C SER A 77 -6.55 0.57 8.69
N CYS A 78 -6.23 1.87 8.58
CA CYS A 78 -6.30 2.84 9.69
C CYS A 78 -7.66 2.86 10.41
N ALA A 79 -8.77 2.61 9.70
CA ALA A 79 -10.11 2.69 10.28
C ALA A 79 -10.34 1.71 11.44
N VAL A 80 -9.68 0.55 11.40
CA VAL A 80 -9.88 -0.52 12.39
C VAL A 80 -8.98 -0.32 13.61
N ILE A 81 -7.78 0.20 13.41
CA ILE A 81 -6.80 0.49 14.48
C ILE A 81 -7.09 1.81 15.21
N MET A 82 -7.68 2.80 14.54
CA MET A 82 -7.98 4.11 15.13
C MET A 82 -8.84 4.10 16.41
N PRO A 83 -9.96 3.36 16.51
CA PRO A 83 -10.75 3.35 17.75
C PRO A 83 -9.94 2.85 18.96
N SER A 84 -9.10 1.84 18.77
CA SER A 84 -8.23 1.29 19.80
C SER A 84 -7.15 2.29 20.23
N VAL A 85 -6.54 3.00 19.27
CA VAL A 85 -5.51 4.02 19.53
C VAL A 85 -6.10 5.23 20.27
N ILE A 86 -7.30 5.68 19.89
CA ILE A 86 -7.98 6.81 20.54
C ILE A 86 -8.31 6.47 22.01
N LYS A 87 -8.80 5.25 22.27
CA LYS A 87 -9.04 4.76 23.64
C LYS A 87 -7.76 4.78 24.46
N HIS A 88 -6.65 4.32 23.90
CA HIS A 88 -5.35 4.30 24.57
C HIS A 88 -4.78 5.71 24.81
N ASN A 89 -4.98 6.63 23.86
CA ASN A 89 -4.55 8.02 24.00
C ASN A 89 -5.26 8.72 25.16
N LYS A 90 -6.57 8.48 25.30
CA LYS A 90 -7.38 9.00 26.41
C LYS A 90 -6.93 8.46 27.78
N LEU A 91 -6.52 7.19 27.84
CA LEU A 91 -5.98 6.55 29.05
C LEU A 91 -4.57 7.04 29.41
N ALA A 92 -3.75 7.38 28.41
CA ALA A 92 -2.38 7.87 28.60
C ALA A 92 -2.27 9.37 28.93
N GLY A 93 -3.38 10.04 29.23
CA GLY A 93 -3.40 11.45 29.63
C GLY A 93 -3.03 12.45 28.53
N GLY A 94 -3.19 12.09 27.24
CA GLY A 94 -3.16 13.04 26.12
C GLY A 94 -1.80 13.69 25.80
N LYS A 95 -0.69 13.30 26.43
CA LYS A 95 0.62 13.95 26.25
C LYS A 95 1.31 13.65 24.91
N ARG A 96 0.82 12.69 24.12
CA ARG A 96 1.44 12.26 22.85
C ARG A 96 0.41 12.08 21.74
N ASN A 97 0.73 12.60 20.55
CA ASN A 97 -0.11 12.56 19.35
C ASN A 97 -0.05 11.19 18.62
N TRP A 98 -0.26 10.08 19.34
CA TRP A 98 -0.22 8.71 18.79
C TRP A 98 -1.23 8.48 17.67
N THR A 99 -2.43 9.04 17.81
CA THR A 99 -3.51 8.92 16.81
C THR A 99 -3.09 9.52 15.48
N GLN A 100 -2.48 10.70 15.52
CA GLN A 100 -1.96 11.36 14.33
C GLN A 100 -0.79 10.56 13.74
N LEU A 101 0.17 10.13 14.56
CA LEU A 101 1.33 9.38 14.09
C LEU A 101 0.93 8.10 13.33
N ILE A 102 0.06 7.28 13.92
CA ILE A 102 -0.36 6.00 13.33
C ILE A 102 -1.25 6.22 12.11
N CYS A 103 -2.15 7.21 12.14
CA CYS A 103 -3.03 7.49 11.01
C CYS A 103 -2.25 8.08 9.82
N THR A 104 -1.24 8.92 10.04
CA THR A 104 -0.34 9.38 8.97
C THR A 104 0.52 8.25 8.42
N ALA A 105 1.04 7.36 9.26
CA ALA A 105 1.84 6.21 8.82
C ALA A 105 1.00 5.25 7.95
N GLY A 106 -0.21 4.88 8.37
CA GLY A 106 -1.08 4.02 7.57
C GLY A 106 -1.63 4.71 6.31
N GLY A 107 -1.76 6.04 6.30
CA GLY A 107 -2.07 6.80 5.09
C GLY A 107 -0.95 6.72 4.04
N ILE A 108 0.32 6.79 4.46
CA ILE A 108 1.49 6.60 3.59
C ILE A 108 1.51 5.16 3.06
N ASP A 109 1.32 4.17 3.93
CA ASP A 109 1.25 2.76 3.58
C ASP A 109 0.17 2.46 2.52
N THR A 110 -1.05 2.99 2.71
CA THR A 110 -2.12 2.84 1.72
C THR A 110 -1.76 3.50 0.38
N ALA A 111 -1.15 4.69 0.40
CA ALA A 111 -0.75 5.39 -0.81
C ALA A 111 0.35 4.65 -1.59
N LEU A 112 1.34 4.09 -0.87
CA LEU A 112 2.40 3.26 -1.44
C LEU A 112 1.84 1.98 -2.04
N SER A 113 0.97 1.28 -1.30
CA SER A 113 0.31 0.06 -1.77
C SER A 113 -0.48 0.28 -3.05
N VAL A 114 -1.27 1.37 -3.14
CA VAL A 114 -2.02 1.70 -4.37
C VAL A 114 -1.09 2.09 -5.52
N GLY A 115 -0.02 2.84 -5.24
CA GLY A 115 0.96 3.26 -6.24
C GLY A 115 1.75 2.08 -6.83
N VAL A 116 2.26 1.19 -5.97
CA VAL A 116 3.01 0.00 -6.39
C VAL A 116 2.11 -1.00 -7.10
N TYR A 117 0.90 -1.25 -6.58
CA TYR A 117 -0.09 -2.06 -7.28
C TYR A 117 -0.38 -1.51 -8.68
N GLY A 118 -0.61 -0.20 -8.81
CA GLY A 118 -0.87 0.45 -10.09
C GLY A 118 0.30 0.33 -11.07
N LEU A 119 1.53 0.49 -10.59
CA LEU A 119 2.74 0.35 -11.39
C LEU A 119 2.91 -1.08 -11.92
N ILE A 120 2.81 -2.08 -11.03
CA ILE A 120 2.98 -3.49 -11.40
C ILE A 120 1.84 -3.95 -12.31
N TYR A 121 0.60 -3.55 -12.00
CA TYR A 121 -0.56 -3.85 -12.84
C TYR A 121 -0.37 -3.25 -14.25
N SER A 122 0.06 -2.00 -14.33
CA SER A 122 0.37 -1.35 -15.60
C SER A 122 1.49 -2.08 -16.35
N PHE A 123 2.49 -2.61 -15.66
CA PHE A 123 3.59 -3.35 -16.28
C PHE A 123 3.16 -4.73 -16.80
N ILE A 124 2.30 -5.45 -16.07
CA ILE A 124 1.80 -6.77 -16.49
C ILE A 124 0.86 -6.66 -17.70
N PHE A 125 -0.01 -5.65 -17.71
CA PHE A 125 -0.98 -5.41 -18.77
C PHE A 125 -0.48 -4.41 -19.83
N TYR A 126 0.81 -4.03 -19.78
CA TYR A 126 1.40 -3.24 -20.85
C TYR A 126 1.44 -4.10 -22.11
N ASP A 127 0.76 -3.64 -23.16
CA ASP A 127 0.71 -4.30 -24.46
C ASP A 127 2.13 -4.31 -25.06
N THR A 128 2.82 -5.42 -24.80
CA THR A 128 4.15 -5.67 -25.32
C THR A 128 3.99 -6.02 -26.80
N ASN A 129 4.64 -5.21 -27.65
CA ASN A 129 4.79 -5.45 -29.08
C ASN A 129 5.20 -6.93 -29.32
N ASP A 130 4.58 -7.61 -30.30
CA ASP A 130 4.65 -9.05 -30.54
C ASP A 130 6.09 -9.64 -30.51
N ILE A 131 7.09 -8.81 -30.79
CA ILE A 131 8.54 -9.10 -30.81
C ILE A 131 9.05 -9.76 -29.52
N TYR A 132 8.62 -9.35 -28.32
CA TYR A 132 9.14 -9.93 -27.08
C TYR A 132 8.58 -11.34 -26.78
N ARG A 133 7.40 -11.66 -27.33
CA ARG A 133 6.84 -13.03 -27.25
C ARG A 133 7.67 -13.98 -28.10
N TYR A 134 8.15 -13.54 -29.27
CA TYR A 134 9.04 -14.34 -30.13
C TYR A 134 10.43 -14.56 -29.52
N THR A 135 11.04 -13.55 -28.89
CA THR A 135 12.37 -13.71 -28.28
C THR A 135 12.34 -14.60 -27.04
N LYS A 136 11.26 -14.57 -26.25
CA LYS A 136 11.11 -15.44 -25.07
C LYS A 136 10.84 -16.90 -25.47
N ARG A 137 10.02 -17.14 -26.51
CA ARG A 137 9.77 -18.49 -27.07
C ARG A 137 11.00 -19.07 -27.80
N GLY A 138 11.85 -18.21 -28.38
CA GLY A 138 13.09 -18.64 -29.03
C GLY A 138 14.13 -19.18 -28.06
N LYS A 139 14.21 -18.65 -26.83
CA LYS A 139 15.11 -19.17 -25.80
C LYS A 139 14.69 -20.52 -25.21
N GLU A 140 13.39 -20.85 -25.22
CA GLU A 140 12.89 -22.16 -24.77
C GLU A 140 13.06 -23.28 -25.81
N LEU A 141 13.35 -22.96 -27.08
CA LEU A 141 13.55 -23.95 -28.15
C LEU A 141 15.04 -24.23 -28.45
N THR A 142 15.95 -23.61 -27.69
CA THR A 142 17.40 -23.80 -27.87
C THR A 142 18.07 -24.48 -26.67
N ASP A 143 17.28 -24.92 -25.68
CA ASP A 143 17.68 -25.83 -24.59
C ASP A 143 16.98 -27.19 -24.75
#